data_AF-A0A843B780-F1
#
_entry.id   AF-A0A843B780-F1
#
_cell.length_a   1.000
_cell.length_b   1.000
_cell.length_c   1.000
_cell.angle_alpha   90.00
_cell.angle_beta   90.00
_cell.angle_gamma   90.00
#
_symmetry.space_group_name_H-M   'P 1'
#
loop_
_entity.id
_entity.type
_entity.pdbx_description
1 polymer ?
#
loop_
_entity_poly.entity_id
_entity_poly.type
_entity_poly.pdbx_seq_one_letter_code
_entity_poly.pdbx_strand_id
1 'polypeptide(L)'
;MDIGLDYEDELDAAREAVRHAGGPKKVGPQMFPDKSVDAAARYLMDALNPARAERLMPSQVLMLMRMSREAGFHGFATWWMRQAGYQAPVPIAPVSEAAVIADRIGVLVPQLQGLLVQAQRLQQANLKDGSV
;
A
#
# COMPACT_ATOMS: atom_id res chain seq x y z
N MET A 1 9.64 -4.95 -9.67
CA MET A 1 10.49 -3.95 -10.34
C MET A 1 9.59 -3.33 -11.40
N ASP A 2 9.00 -2.16 -11.12
CA ASP A 2 8.07 -1.54 -12.07
C ASP A 2 8.86 -1.02 -13.28
N ILE A 3 8.72 -1.76 -14.37
CA ILE A 3 9.31 -1.49 -15.67
C ILE A 3 8.43 -0.44 -16.35
N GLY A 4 8.95 0.78 -16.52
CA GLY A 4 8.56 1.65 -17.65
C GLY A 4 7.40 2.63 -17.48
N LEU A 5 7.21 3.26 -16.32
CA LEU A 5 6.39 4.48 -16.25
C LEU A 5 7.32 5.71 -16.30
N ASP A 6 7.57 6.21 -17.51
CA ASP A 6 8.14 7.54 -17.71
C ASP A 6 6.98 8.54 -17.60
N TYR A 7 6.87 9.19 -16.44
CA TYR A 7 5.89 10.25 -16.22
C TYR A 7 6.36 11.54 -16.89
N GLU A 8 5.43 12.25 -17.53
CA GLU A 8 5.72 13.49 -18.24
C GLU A 8 6.16 14.61 -17.29
N ASP A 9 5.51 14.71 -16.13
CA ASP A 9 5.78 15.71 -15.10
C ASP A 9 5.52 15.19 -13.67
N GLU A 10 5.73 16.04 -12.66
CA GLU A 10 5.48 15.67 -11.26
C GLU A 10 4.00 15.36 -10.98
N LEU A 11 3.09 15.99 -11.71
CA LEU A 11 1.66 15.89 -11.48
C LEU A 11 1.10 14.58 -12.03
N ASP A 12 1.60 14.12 -13.17
CA ASP A 12 1.30 12.80 -13.73
C ASP A 12 1.75 11.69 -12.78
N ALA A 13 2.99 11.76 -12.31
CA ALA A 13 3.52 10.84 -11.30
C ALA A 13 2.71 10.88 -9.99
N ALA A 14 2.25 12.06 -9.57
CA ALA A 14 1.43 12.23 -8.38
C ALA A 14 0.01 11.66 -8.54
N ARG A 15 -0.63 11.81 -9.71
CA ARG A 15 -1.95 11.21 -9.99
C ARG A 15 -1.87 9.70 -9.94
N GLU A 16 -0.82 9.11 -10.50
CA GLU A 16 -0.58 7.68 -10.44
C GLU A 16 -0.30 7.19 -9.01
N ALA A 17 0.43 7.96 -8.21
CA ALA A 17 0.57 7.67 -6.78
C ALA A 17 -0.78 7.68 -6.04
N VAL A 18 -1.64 8.66 -6.33
CA VAL A 18 -2.99 8.71 -5.73
C VAL A 18 -3.82 7.50 -6.15
N ARG A 19 -3.75 7.09 -7.42
CA ARG A 19 -4.44 5.89 -7.93
C ARG A 19 -4.02 4.64 -7.15
N HIS A 20 -2.72 4.40 -7.01
CA HIS A 20 -2.20 3.23 -6.28
C HIS A 20 -2.42 3.31 -4.77
N ALA A 21 -2.40 4.50 -4.17
CA ALA A 21 -2.68 4.69 -2.74
C ALA A 21 -4.17 4.43 -2.37
N GLY A 22 -5.04 4.17 -3.36
CA GLY A 22 -6.45 3.84 -3.20
C GLY A 22 -7.42 4.96 -3.56
N GLY A 23 -6.95 5.93 -4.34
CA GLY A 23 -7.77 6.97 -4.98
C GLY A 23 -8.02 8.22 -4.14
N PRO A 24 -8.58 9.28 -4.76
CA PRO A 24 -8.70 10.60 -4.13
C PRO A 24 -9.55 10.61 -2.85
N LYS A 25 -10.56 9.74 -2.76
CA LYS A 25 -11.43 9.64 -1.58
C LYS A 25 -10.75 8.99 -0.37
N LYS A 26 -9.68 8.23 -0.57
CA LYS A 26 -8.86 7.66 0.51
C LYS A 26 -7.70 8.58 0.88
N VAL A 27 -7.08 9.20 -0.11
CA VAL A 27 -5.90 10.07 0.10
C VAL A 27 -6.30 11.46 0.56
N GLY A 28 -7.34 12.05 -0.03
CA GLY A 28 -7.80 13.41 0.27
C GLY A 28 -8.03 13.67 1.77
N PRO A 29 -8.84 12.87 2.48
CA PRO A 29 -9.12 13.08 3.90
C PRO A 29 -7.89 12.95 4.81
N GLN A 30 -6.89 12.15 4.40
CA GLN A 30 -5.63 12.05 5.15
C GLN A 30 -4.78 13.31 4.97
N MET A 31 -4.89 13.96 3.81
CA MET A 31 -4.09 15.14 3.46
C MET A 31 -4.74 16.45 3.91
N PHE A 32 -6.08 16.48 3.99
CA PHE A 32 -6.90 17.63 4.36
C PHE A 32 -7.97 17.18 5.38
N PRO A 33 -7.56 16.84 6.62
CA PRO A 33 -8.45 16.25 7.62
C PRO A 33 -9.54 17.20 8.13
N ASP A 34 -9.37 18.50 7.91
CA ASP A 34 -10.34 19.57 8.20
C ASP A 34 -11.52 19.60 7.21
N LYS A 35 -11.42 18.88 6.09
CA LYS A 35 -12.42 18.87 5.01
C LYS A 35 -13.25 17.60 5.06
N SER A 36 -14.49 17.69 4.56
CA SER A 36 -15.30 16.49 4.29
C SER A 36 -14.64 15.63 3.20
N VAL A 37 -15.00 14.34 3.14
CA VAL A 37 -14.35 13.39 2.21
C VAL A 37 -14.40 13.85 0.75
N ASP A 38 -15.56 14.31 0.28
CA ASP A 38 -15.72 14.77 -1.10
C ASP A 38 -14.99 16.10 -1.35
N ALA A 39 -15.01 17.03 -0.38
CA ALA A 39 -14.28 18.30 -0.50
C ALA A 39 -12.77 18.09 -0.51
N ALA A 40 -12.26 17.18 0.33
CA ALA A 40 -10.85 16.82 0.40
C ALA A 40 -10.38 16.13 -0.89
N ALA A 41 -11.17 15.18 -1.40
CA ALA A 41 -10.87 14.50 -2.66
C ALA A 41 -10.83 15.48 -3.85
N ARG A 42 -11.80 16.40 -3.92
CA ARG A 42 -11.83 17.43 -4.97
C ARG A 42 -10.64 18.37 -4.87
N TYR A 43 -10.35 18.87 -3.66
CA TYR A 43 -9.22 19.76 -3.42
C TYR A 43 -7.88 19.10 -3.79
N LEU A 44 -7.71 17.81 -3.47
CA LEU A 44 -6.54 17.03 -3.90
C LEU A 44 -6.44 16.99 -5.43
N MET A 45 -7.53 16.71 -6.13
CA MET A 45 -7.51 16.66 -7.61
C MET A 45 -7.26 18.03 -8.25
N ASP A 46 -7.81 19.10 -7.66
CA ASP A 46 -7.50 20.47 -8.08
C ASP A 46 -6.01 20.79 -7.83
N ALA A 47 -5.43 20.36 -6.70
CA ALA A 47 -4.01 20.53 -6.41
C ALA A 47 -3.08 19.75 -7.37
N LEU A 48 -3.60 18.70 -8.00
CA LEU A 48 -2.93 17.90 -9.02
C LEU A 48 -3.30 18.35 -10.44
N ASN A 49 -3.90 19.52 -10.63
CA ASN A 49 -4.24 20.07 -11.93
C ASN A 49 -3.38 21.32 -12.22
N PRO A 50 -2.55 21.32 -13.29
CA PRO A 50 -1.69 22.46 -13.59
C PRO A 50 -2.48 23.75 -13.87
N ALA A 51 -3.73 23.64 -14.36
CA ALA A 51 -4.61 24.78 -14.65
C ALA A 51 -5.29 25.38 -13.40
N ARG A 52 -5.07 24.80 -12.22
CA ARG A 52 -5.58 25.27 -10.93
C ARG A 52 -4.48 26.00 -10.16
N ALA A 53 -4.84 26.77 -9.13
CA ALA A 53 -3.87 27.51 -8.31
C ALA A 53 -3.38 26.68 -7.11
N GLU A 54 -4.19 25.73 -6.69
CA GLU A 54 -3.93 24.80 -5.60
C GLU A 54 -2.68 23.97 -5.90
N ARG A 55 -1.81 23.79 -4.91
CA ARG A 55 -0.60 22.96 -5.01
C ARG A 55 -0.40 22.19 -3.73
N LEU A 56 0.26 21.04 -3.83
CA LEU A 56 0.69 20.28 -2.65
C LEU A 56 1.86 20.98 -1.98
N MET A 57 1.81 21.06 -0.65
CA MET A 57 2.94 21.49 0.17
C MET A 57 4.00 20.38 0.23
N PRO A 58 5.28 20.69 0.53
CA PRO A 58 6.33 19.67 0.64
C PRO A 58 6.00 18.52 1.61
N SER A 59 5.35 18.83 2.73
CA SER A 59 4.87 17.82 3.70
C SER A 59 3.84 16.86 3.09
N GLN A 60 2.97 17.38 2.22
CA GLN A 60 1.93 16.60 1.55
C GLN A 60 2.51 15.74 0.41
N VAL A 61 3.51 16.27 -0.31
CA VAL A 61 4.28 15.49 -1.28
C VAL A 61 4.97 14.32 -0.58
N LEU A 62 5.63 14.55 0.55
CA LEU A 62 6.26 13.49 1.35
C LEU A 62 5.22 12.48 1.86
N MET A 63 4.05 12.95 2.29
CA MET A 63 2.97 12.06 2.71
C MET A 63 2.51 11.16 1.56
N LEU A 64 2.30 11.71 0.37
CA LEU A 64 1.91 10.94 -0.82
C LEU A 64 2.99 9.90 -1.21
N MET A 65 4.27 10.26 -1.14
CA MET A 65 5.37 9.29 -1.35
C MET A 65 5.32 8.13 -0.35
N ARG A 66 5.03 8.41 0.93
CA ARG A 66 4.90 7.36 1.96
C ARG A 66 3.69 6.45 1.70
N MET A 67 2.53 7.04 1.45
CA MET A 67 1.29 6.30 1.22
C MET A 67 1.35 5.43 -0.02
N SER A 68 1.92 5.96 -1.11
CA SER A 68 2.07 5.20 -2.36
C SER A 68 3.10 4.08 -2.22
N ARG A 69 4.22 4.31 -1.52
CA ARG A 69 5.19 3.26 -1.15
C ARG A 69 4.53 2.15 -0.32
N GLU A 70 3.70 2.51 0.67
CA GLU A 70 2.95 1.55 1.48
C GLU A 70 1.96 0.73 0.66
N ALA A 71 1.48 1.28 -0.46
CA ALA A 71 0.68 0.57 -1.46
C ALA A 71 1.52 -0.21 -2.50
N GLY A 72 2.85 -0.28 -2.33
CA GLY A 72 3.77 -0.98 -3.23
C GLY A 72 4.15 -0.20 -4.50
N PHE A 73 3.73 1.06 -4.63
CA PHE A 73 4.04 1.91 -5.78
C PHE A 73 5.21 2.85 -5.47
N HIS A 74 6.26 2.77 -6.30
CA HIS A 74 7.48 3.55 -6.12
C HIS A 74 7.72 4.59 -7.22
N GLY A 75 6.84 4.67 -8.22
CA GLY A 75 7.01 5.54 -9.39
C GLY A 75 7.17 7.02 -9.02
N PHE A 76 6.36 7.51 -8.07
CA PHE A 76 6.41 8.92 -7.68
C PHE A 76 7.71 9.32 -6.99
N ALA A 77 8.19 8.52 -6.03
CA ALA A 77 9.48 8.79 -5.40
C ALA A 77 10.65 8.63 -6.40
N THR A 78 10.54 7.66 -7.31
CA THR A 78 11.54 7.43 -8.37
C THR A 78 11.66 8.63 -9.30
N TRP A 79 10.54 9.22 -9.71
CA TRP A 79 10.53 10.42 -10.54
C TRP A 79 11.30 11.55 -9.86
N TRP A 80 10.96 11.89 -8.62
CA TRP A 80 11.63 12.97 -7.88
C TRP A 80 13.14 12.75 -7.73
N MET A 81 13.57 11.53 -7.42
CA MET A 81 14.99 11.22 -7.29
C MET A 81 15.72 11.37 -8.63
N ARG A 82 15.13 10.87 -9.73
CA ARG A 82 15.72 11.00 -11.08
C ARG A 82 15.84 12.46 -11.51
N GLN A 83 14.80 13.27 -11.29
CA GLN A 83 14.83 14.70 -11.64
C GLN A 83 15.92 15.47 -10.87
N ALA A 84 16.24 15.03 -9.65
CA ALA A 84 17.30 15.60 -8.83
C ALA A 84 18.69 14.97 -9.09
N GLY A 85 18.84 14.08 -10.07
CA GLY A 85 20.10 13.42 -10.40
C GLY A 85 20.52 12.30 -9.44
N TYR A 86 19.62 11.84 -8.58
CA TYR A 86 19.84 10.70 -7.71
C TYR A 86 19.43 9.38 -8.37
N GLN A 87 19.98 8.28 -7.86
CA GLN A 87 19.51 6.95 -8.19
C GLN A 87 18.09 6.73 -7.67
N ALA A 88 17.39 5.73 -8.24
CA ALA A 88 16.05 5.36 -7.78
C ALA A 88 16.06 5.01 -6.28
N PRO A 89 15.05 5.45 -5.51
CA PRO A 89 15.03 5.24 -4.07
C PRO A 89 14.81 3.76 -3.76
N VAL A 90 15.64 3.23 -2.86
CA VAL A 90 15.43 1.90 -2.26
C VAL A 90 14.70 2.10 -0.93
N PRO A 91 13.50 1.51 -0.74
CA PRO A 91 12.79 1.60 0.54
C PRO A 91 13.66 1.07 1.69
N ILE A 92 13.77 1.83 2.80
CA ILE A 92 14.59 1.47 3.97
C ILE A 92 14.04 0.21 4.68
N ALA A 93 12.73 -0.02 4.59
CA ALA A 93 12.08 -1.27 4.97
C ALA A 93 11.19 -1.69 3.79
N PRO A 94 11.71 -2.41 2.78
CA PRO A 94 10.82 -3.04 1.83
C PRO A 94 9.92 -3.95 2.66
N VAL A 95 8.61 -3.88 2.51
CA VAL A 95 7.80 -5.04 2.86
C VAL A 95 8.26 -6.10 1.87
N SER A 96 9.29 -6.84 2.27
CA SER A 96 9.91 -7.81 1.40
C SER A 96 8.89 -8.90 1.17
N GLU A 97 8.93 -9.52 0.00
CA GLU A 97 8.12 -10.70 -0.26
C GLU A 97 8.33 -11.75 0.85
N ALA A 98 9.55 -11.83 1.40
CA ALA A 98 9.85 -12.63 2.59
C ALA A 98 9.09 -12.20 3.86
N ALA A 99 8.90 -10.91 4.11
CA ALA A 99 8.11 -10.42 5.24
C ALA A 99 6.62 -10.73 5.07
N VAL A 100 6.08 -10.60 3.85
CA VAL A 100 4.70 -11.00 3.52
C VAL A 100 4.50 -12.50 3.69
N ILE A 101 5.46 -13.30 3.22
CA ILE A 101 5.44 -14.76 3.36
C ILE A 101 5.55 -15.14 4.83
N ALA A 102 6.45 -14.52 5.60
CA ALA A 102 6.61 -14.79 7.03
C ALA A 102 5.33 -14.49 7.82
N ASP A 103 4.65 -13.38 7.52
CA ASP A 103 3.38 -13.03 8.13
C ASP A 103 2.27 -14.04 7.77
N ARG A 104 2.19 -14.44 6.49
CA ARG A 104 1.27 -15.50 6.04
C ARG A 104 1.54 -16.85 6.72
N ILE A 105 2.80 -17.24 6.87
CA ILE A 105 3.19 -18.45 7.60
C ILE A 105 2.75 -18.36 9.06
N GLY A 106 2.94 -17.19 9.69
CA GLY A 106 2.51 -16.91 11.06
C GLY A 106 1.01 -17.10 11.28
N VAL A 107 0.18 -16.86 10.26
CA VAL A 107 -1.27 -17.10 10.30
C VAL A 107 -1.62 -18.57 10.00
N LEU A 108 -0.99 -19.18 9.00
CA LEU A 108 -1.36 -20.52 8.51
C LEU A 108 -0.91 -21.65 9.43
N VAL A 109 0.27 -21.55 10.04
CA VAL A 109 0.81 -22.62 10.92
C VAL A 109 -0.08 -22.87 12.14
N PRO A 110 -0.54 -21.86 12.89
CA PRO A 110 -1.48 -22.06 14.01
C PRO A 110 -2.80 -22.68 13.57
N GLN A 111 -3.33 -22.30 12.40
CA GLN A 111 -4.55 -22.89 11.85
C GLN A 111 -4.36 -24.38 11.56
N LEU A 112 -3.25 -24.74 10.92
CA LEU A 112 -2.93 -26.14 10.62
C LEU A 112 -2.77 -26.96 11.91
N GLN A 113 -2.10 -26.42 12.92
CA GLN A 113 -1.97 -27.06 14.24
C GLN A 113 -3.34 -27.31 14.87
N GLY A 114 -4.26 -26.34 14.80
CA GLY A 114 -5.63 -26.50 15.29
C GLY A 114 -6.38 -27.63 14.58
N LEU A 115 -6.27 -27.72 13.26
CA LEU A 115 -6.91 -28.78 12.46
C LEU A 115 -6.33 -30.17 12.78
N LEU A 116 -5.02 -30.29 12.97
CA LEU A 116 -4.37 -31.56 13.34
C LEU A 116 -4.85 -32.06 14.70
N VAL A 117 -4.99 -31.17 15.68
CA VAL A 117 -5.56 -31.52 17.00
C VAL A 117 -6.99 -32.04 16.86
N GLN A 118 -7.82 -31.41 16.02
CA GLN A 118 -9.18 -31.87 15.77
C GLN A 118 -9.21 -33.24 15.07
N ALA A 119 -8.37 -33.46 14.07
CA ALA A 119 -8.27 -34.73 13.36
C ALA A 119 -7.85 -35.87 14.31
N GLN A 120 -6.89 -35.62 15.20
CA GLN A 120 -6.48 -36.59 16.22
C GLN A 120 -7.62 -36.94 17.18
N ARG A 121 -8.41 -35.95 17.61
CA ARG A 121 -9.59 -36.20 18.46
C ARG A 121 -10.62 -37.08 17.75
N LEU A 122 -10.89 -36.81 16.47
CA LEU A 122 -11.82 -37.60 15.66
C LEU A 122 -11.34 -39.04 15.46
N GLN A 123 -10.04 -39.25 15.18
CA GLN A 123 -9.47 -40.59 15.08
C GLN A 123 -9.60 -41.37 16.40
N GLN A 124 -9.30 -40.72 17.54
CA GLN A 124 -9.41 -41.35 18.85
C GLN A 124 -10.86 -41.66 19.25
N ALA A 125 -11.83 -40.85 18.82
CA ALA A 125 -13.25 -41.14 19.01
C ALA A 125 -13.68 -42.36 18.17
N ASN A 126 -13.35 -42.39 16.87
CA ASN A 126 -13.66 -43.53 16.00
C ASN A 126 -13.03 -44.85 16.45
N LEU A 127 -11.81 -44.81 17.02
CA LEU A 127 -11.14 -45.99 17.56
C LEU A 127 -11.82 -46.55 18.82
N LYS A 128 -12.50 -45.70 19.61
CA LYS A 128 -13.26 -46.13 20.79
C LYS A 128 -14.65 -46.66 20.43
N ASP A 129 -15.28 -46.09 19.41
CA ASP A 129 -16.60 -46.50 18.94
C ASP A 129 -16.58 -47.81 18.12
N GLY A 130 -15.44 -48.17 17.51
CA GLY A 130 -15.25 -49.41 16.75
C GLY A 130 -14.81 -50.64 17.56
N SER A 131 -14.73 -50.54 18.89
CA SER A 131 -14.26 -51.61 19.80
C SER A 131 -15.39 -52.28 20.62
N VAL A 132 -16.62 -52.31 20.08
CA VAL A 132 -17.77 -53.05 20.65
C VAL A 132 -18.18 -54.19 19.73
#